data_AF-A0A444HFC2-F1
#
_entry.id   AF-A0A444HFC2-F1
#
_cell.length_a   1.000
_cell.length_b   1.000
_cell.length_c   1.000
_cell.angle_alpha   90.00
_cell.angle_beta   90.00
_cell.angle_gamma   90.00
#
_symmetry.space_group_name_H-M   'P 1'
#
loop_
_entity.id
_entity.type
_entity.pdbx_description
1 polymer ?
#
loop_
_entity_poly.entity_id
_entity_poly.type
_entity_poly.pdbx_seq_one_letter_code
_entity_poly.pdbx_strand_id
1 'polypeptide(L)'
;MNSSVILNIFRFILLLALQVVVFNRIDLFGFINPYPYILYILLYPVNGNRAGLLISSFFLGLTMDMFLNSGGSHAVACVTLAYLRSTFFKFSFGVSYEYQTVKINDRLSPERFSFILISVVTHHLILYLLEVFRFSLILDVLLRTLLTTIFTLILCIIIIYLIKPGKQ
;
A
#
# COMPACT_ATOMS: atom_id res chain seq x y z
N MET A 1 -23.52 -13.52 -4.68
CA MET A 1 -22.15 -13.12 -4.29
C MET A 1 -22.20 -11.74 -3.66
N ASN A 2 -21.53 -11.56 -2.52
CA ASN A 2 -21.54 -10.29 -1.80
C ASN A 2 -20.86 -9.21 -2.68
N SER A 3 -21.54 -8.11 -3.00
CA SER A 3 -21.06 -7.05 -3.90
C SER A 3 -19.70 -6.48 -3.48
N SER A 4 -19.41 -6.50 -2.17
CA SER A 4 -18.13 -6.10 -1.58
C SER A 4 -16.95 -6.98 -1.98
N VAL A 5 -17.15 -8.30 -2.14
CA VAL A 5 -16.10 -9.24 -2.54
C VAL A 5 -15.72 -9.02 -4.00
N ILE A 6 -16.72 -8.83 -4.87
CA ILE A 6 -16.50 -8.54 -6.29
C ILE A 6 -15.70 -7.25 -6.45
N LEU A 7 -16.06 -6.20 -5.70
CA LEU A 7 -15.34 -4.94 -5.72
C LEU A 7 -13.87 -5.08 -5.25
N ASN A 8 -13.61 -5.90 -4.23
CA ASN A 8 -12.25 -6.15 -3.75
C ASN A 8 -11.40 -6.93 -4.77
N ILE A 9 -11.99 -7.93 -5.45
CA ILE A 9 -11.31 -8.67 -6.52
C ILE A 9 -10.98 -7.73 -7.68
N PHE A 10 -11.93 -6.89 -8.09
CA PHE A 10 -11.69 -5.89 -9.13
C PHE A 10 -10.57 -4.92 -8.74
N ARG A 11 -10.58 -4.38 -7.52
CA ARG A 11 -9.51 -3.50 -7.00
C ARG A 11 -8.15 -4.18 -6.98
N PHE A 12 -8.10 -5.46 -6.58
CA PHE A 12 -6.87 -6.25 -6.57
C PHE A 12 -6.26 -6.32 -7.98
N ILE A 13 -7.06 -6.77 -8.96
CA ILE A 13 -6.59 -6.95 -10.34
C ILE A 13 -6.22 -5.61 -10.96
N LEU A 14 -7.06 -4.58 -10.79
CA LEU A 14 -6.84 -3.26 -11.38
C LEU A 14 -5.54 -2.62 -10.87
N LEU A 15 -5.33 -2.59 -9.55
CA LEU A 15 -4.14 -1.97 -8.95
C LEU A 15 -2.87 -2.74 -9.31
N LEU A 16 -2.94 -4.07 -9.33
CA LEU A 16 -1.82 -4.92 -9.73
C LEU A 16 -1.47 -4.72 -11.22
N ALA A 17 -2.47 -4.70 -12.10
CA ALA A 17 -2.25 -4.47 -13.52
C ALA A 17 -1.66 -3.07 -13.80
N LEU A 18 -2.19 -2.03 -13.15
CA LEU A 18 -1.63 -0.68 -13.25
C LEU A 18 -0.20 -0.63 -12.75
N GLN A 19 0.11 -1.34 -11.66
CA GLN A 19 1.47 -1.42 -11.14
C GLN A 19 2.44 -2.04 -12.17
N VAL A 20 2.10 -3.22 -12.69
CA VAL A 20 2.99 -3.95 -13.60
C VAL A 20 3.15 -3.26 -14.94
N VAL A 21 2.06 -2.71 -15.51
CA VAL A 21 2.05 -2.15 -16.86
C VAL A 21 2.53 -0.70 -16.89
N VAL A 22 2.08 0.12 -15.93
CA VAL A 22 2.31 1.58 -15.94
C VAL A 22 3.41 1.95 -14.96
N PHE A 23 3.21 1.70 -13.67
CA PHE A 23 4.08 2.26 -12.63
C PHE A 23 5.49 1.64 -12.63
N ASN A 24 5.63 0.37 -12.99
CA ASN A 24 6.95 -0.27 -13.13
C ASN A 24 7.76 0.27 -14.33
N ARG A 25 7.15 1.05 -15.23
CA ARG A 25 7.86 1.75 -16.32
C ARG A 25 8.23 3.19 -15.97
N ILE A 26 7.77 3.69 -14.83
CA ILE A 26 8.11 5.01 -14.32
C ILE A 26 9.43 4.87 -13.55
N ASP A 27 10.54 4.95 -14.27
CA ASP A 27 11.87 4.99 -13.69
C ASP A 27 12.27 6.45 -13.45
N LEU A 28 11.85 6.99 -12.30
CA LEU A 28 12.17 8.36 -11.93
C LEU A 28 13.62 8.39 -11.42
N PHE A 29 14.46 9.16 -12.11
CA PHE A 29 15.87 9.38 -11.76
C PHE A 29 16.74 8.10 -11.71
N GLY A 30 16.28 6.97 -12.24
CA GLY A 30 17.04 5.71 -12.29
C GLY A 30 16.98 4.86 -11.02
N PHE A 31 16.28 5.31 -9.97
CA PHE A 31 16.23 4.60 -8.68
C PHE A 31 14.89 4.74 -7.92
N ILE A 32 13.98 5.60 -8.39
CA ILE A 32 12.70 5.86 -7.75
C ILE A 32 11.57 5.18 -8.54
N ASN A 33 11.07 4.08 -8.00
CA ASN A 33 9.88 3.41 -8.51
C ASN A 33 8.71 3.60 -7.54
N PRO A 34 7.58 4.16 -7.99
CA PRO A 34 6.40 4.29 -7.14
C PRO A 34 5.64 2.97 -7.02
N TYR A 35 5.05 2.72 -5.84
CA TYR A 35 4.35 1.48 -5.52
C TYR A 35 2.91 1.69 -5.03
N PRO A 36 2.01 2.33 -5.81
CA PRO A 36 0.62 2.57 -5.40
C PRO A 36 -0.21 1.29 -5.23
N TYR A 37 0.26 0.12 -5.69
CA TYR A 37 -0.46 -1.16 -5.52
C TYR A 37 -0.80 -1.50 -4.05
N ILE A 38 -0.03 -0.97 -3.10
CA ILE A 38 -0.29 -1.08 -1.65
C ILE A 38 -1.66 -0.52 -1.24
N LEU A 39 -2.25 0.36 -2.06
CA LEU A 39 -3.61 0.87 -1.84
C LEU A 39 -4.64 -0.25 -1.72
N TYR A 40 -4.43 -1.41 -2.34
CA TYR A 40 -5.31 -2.56 -2.15
C TYR A 40 -5.43 -2.93 -0.66
N ILE A 41 -4.29 -3.00 0.03
CA ILE A 41 -4.21 -3.35 1.46
C ILE A 41 -4.86 -2.25 2.29
N LEU A 42 -4.59 -0.98 1.95
CA LEU A 42 -5.12 0.18 2.67
C LEU A 42 -6.65 0.30 2.53
N LEU A 43 -7.17 0.12 1.31
CA LEU A 43 -8.59 0.27 0.97
C LEU A 43 -9.44 -0.98 1.24
N TYR A 44 -8.84 -2.08 1.69
CA TYR A 44 -9.57 -3.27 2.09
C TYR A 44 -10.62 -2.94 3.17
N PRO A 45 -11.80 -3.58 3.23
CA PRO A 45 -12.79 -3.27 4.25
C PRO A 45 -12.22 -3.38 5.68
N VAL A 46 -12.52 -2.42 6.56
CA VAL A 46 -12.08 -2.43 7.97
C VAL A 46 -12.67 -3.64 8.71
N ASN A 47 -13.92 -3.98 8.40
CA ASN A 47 -14.66 -5.11 8.98
C ASN A 47 -14.49 -6.42 8.17
N GLY A 48 -13.52 -6.45 7.23
CA GLY A 48 -13.28 -7.62 6.41
C GLY A 48 -12.57 -8.74 7.17
N ASN A 49 -12.61 -9.96 6.61
CA ASN A 49 -11.87 -11.09 7.17
C ASN A 49 -10.36 -10.81 7.18
N ARG A 50 -9.73 -10.80 8.37
CA ARG A 50 -8.30 -10.58 8.57
C ARG A 50 -7.44 -11.65 7.89
N ALA A 51 -7.84 -12.91 7.98
CA ALA A 51 -7.12 -14.00 7.31
C ALA A 51 -7.18 -13.83 5.78
N GLY A 52 -8.34 -13.44 5.26
CA GLY A 52 -8.52 -13.12 3.84
C GLY A 52 -7.60 -11.99 3.37
N LEU A 53 -7.45 -10.92 4.17
CA LEU A 53 -6.53 -9.83 3.87
C LEU A 53 -5.07 -10.29 3.86
N LEU A 54 -4.63 -11.09 4.83
CA LEU A 54 -3.25 -11.57 4.89
C LEU A 54 -2.90 -12.45 3.68
N ILE A 55 -3.79 -13.40 3.35
CA ILE A 55 -3.62 -14.30 2.20
C ILE A 55 -3.61 -13.51 0.90
N SER A 56 -4.54 -12.57 0.71
CA SER A 56 -4.57 -11.76 -0.52
C SER A 56 -3.36 -10.84 -0.62
N SER A 57 -2.88 -10.27 0.49
CA SER A 57 -1.67 -9.43 0.52
C SER A 57 -0.41 -10.24 0.21
N PHE A 58 -0.34 -11.49 0.66
CA PHE A 58 0.73 -12.41 0.27
C PHE A 58 0.75 -12.64 -1.23
N PHE A 59 -0.40 -12.97 -1.85
CA PHE A 59 -0.46 -13.16 -3.30
C PHE A 59 -0.20 -11.89 -4.09
N LEU A 60 -0.62 -10.72 -3.59
CA LEU A 60 -0.30 -9.43 -4.17
C LEU A 60 1.21 -9.23 -4.27
N GLY A 61 1.90 -9.39 -3.13
CA GLY A 61 3.35 -9.24 -3.07
C GLY A 61 4.09 -10.32 -3.85
N LEU A 62 3.66 -11.57 -3.77
CA LEU A 62 4.25 -12.68 -4.54
C LEU A 62 4.16 -12.42 -6.05
N THR A 63 3.03 -11.92 -6.53
CA THR A 63 2.88 -11.59 -7.95
C THR A 63 3.81 -10.45 -8.34
N MET A 64 3.94 -9.43 -7.49
CA MET A 64 4.92 -8.36 -7.69
C MET A 64 6.35 -8.89 -7.72
N ASP A 65 6.70 -9.81 -6.83
CA ASP A 65 8.02 -10.44 -6.80
C ASP A 65 8.32 -11.23 -8.07
N MET A 66 7.32 -11.87 -8.68
CA MET A 66 7.47 -12.57 -9.97
C MET A 66 7.71 -11.61 -11.13
N PHE A 67 7.07 -10.43 -11.14
CA PHE A 67 7.27 -9.44 -12.20
C PHE A 67 8.56 -8.62 -12.04
N LEU A 68 9.00 -8.37 -10.80
CA LEU A 68 10.18 -7.57 -10.50
C LEU A 68 11.44 -8.40 -10.19
N ASN A 69 11.32 -9.73 -10.12
CA ASN A 69 12.41 -10.65 -9.75
C ASN A 69 13.04 -10.35 -8.38
N SER A 70 12.25 -9.89 -7.40
CA SER A 70 12.70 -9.46 -6.07
C SER A 70 12.66 -10.55 -4.99
N GLY A 71 12.50 -11.82 -5.39
CA GLY A 71 12.76 -13.00 -4.55
C GLY A 71 11.89 -13.18 -3.29
N GLY A 72 10.82 -12.41 -3.12
CA GLY A 72 9.92 -12.49 -1.96
C GLY A 72 9.85 -11.21 -1.11
N SER A 73 10.63 -10.18 -1.45
CA SER A 73 10.71 -8.93 -0.70
C SER A 73 9.36 -8.20 -0.64
N HIS A 74 8.63 -8.17 -1.76
CA HIS A 74 7.29 -7.56 -1.80
C HIS A 74 6.27 -8.37 -1.01
N ALA A 75 6.32 -9.70 -1.05
CA ALA A 75 5.45 -10.56 -0.26
C ALA A 75 5.59 -10.28 1.24
N VAL A 76 6.83 -10.20 1.75
CA VAL A 76 7.08 -9.89 3.17
C VAL A 76 6.60 -8.49 3.53
N ALA A 77 6.92 -7.48 2.70
CA ALA A 77 6.49 -6.10 2.94
C ALA A 77 4.96 -5.93 2.91
N CYS A 78 4.26 -6.64 2.01
CA CYS A 78 2.80 -6.61 1.92
C CYS A 78 2.12 -7.28 3.11
N VAL A 79 2.57 -8.49 3.48
CA VAL A 79 1.99 -9.23 4.62
C VAL A 79 2.23 -8.47 5.92
N THR A 80 3.42 -7.90 6.10
CA THR A 80 3.74 -7.11 7.30
C THR A 80 2.86 -5.87 7.39
N LEU A 81 2.67 -5.15 6.28
CA LEU A 81 1.75 -4.01 6.24
C LEU A 81 0.31 -4.43 6.57
N ALA A 82 -0.17 -5.53 5.98
CA ALA A 82 -1.51 -6.05 6.22
C ALA A 82 -1.73 -6.45 7.70
N TYR A 83 -0.70 -7.00 8.34
CA TYR A 83 -0.72 -7.34 9.76
C TYR A 83 -0.74 -6.10 10.66
N LEU A 84 0.12 -5.11 10.39
CA LEU A 84 0.25 -3.87 11.18
C LEU A 84 -0.88 -2.87 10.94
N ARG A 85 -1.65 -3.06 9.87
CA ARG A 85 -2.76 -2.17 9.45
C ARG A 85 -3.69 -1.76 10.58
N SER A 86 -4.10 -2.70 11.46
CA SER A 86 -4.99 -2.39 12.59
C SER A 86 -4.34 -1.43 13.58
N THR A 87 -3.04 -1.59 13.85
CA THR A 87 -2.26 -0.68 14.69
C THR A 87 -2.16 0.71 14.05
N PHE A 88 -1.95 0.79 12.74
CA PHE A 88 -1.91 2.08 12.02
C PHE A 88 -3.25 2.79 12.05
N PHE A 89 -4.36 2.06 11.93
CA PHE A 89 -5.68 2.67 12.11
C PHE A 89 -5.88 3.23 13.51
N LYS A 90 -5.51 2.48 14.55
CA LYS A 90 -5.61 2.95 15.94
C LYS A 90 -4.74 4.19 16.18
N PHE A 91 -3.52 4.21 15.64
CA PHE A 91 -2.62 5.35 15.74
C PHE A 91 -3.18 6.60 15.05
N SER A 92 -3.71 6.47 13.84
CA SER A 92 -4.13 7.61 13.04
C SER A 92 -5.55 8.11 13.34
N PHE A 93 -6.49 7.22 13.66
CA PHE A 93 -7.91 7.57 13.84
C PHE A 93 -8.39 7.49 15.29
N GLY A 94 -7.58 6.95 16.21
CA GLY A 94 -7.93 6.81 17.63
C GLY A 94 -9.31 6.18 17.82
N VAL A 95 -10.18 6.89 18.54
CA VAL A 95 -11.56 6.50 18.90
C VAL A 95 -12.46 6.30 17.66
N SER A 96 -12.19 6.96 16.52
CA SER A 96 -13.00 6.80 15.31
C SER A 96 -12.86 5.40 14.67
N TYR A 97 -11.77 4.68 14.95
CA TYR A 97 -11.61 3.28 14.55
C TYR A 97 -12.52 2.34 15.35
N GLU A 98 -12.79 2.67 16.62
CA GLU A 98 -13.59 1.86 17.54
C GLU A 98 -15.06 1.77 17.11
N TYR A 99 -15.56 2.81 16.43
CA TYR A 99 -16.90 2.83 15.83
C TYR A 99 -16.97 2.32 14.38
N GLN A 100 -15.86 1.85 13.79
CA GLN A 100 -15.80 1.29 12.42
C GLN A 100 -16.38 2.19 11.30
N THR A 101 -16.53 3.49 11.52
CA THR A 101 -17.12 4.44 10.55
C THR A 101 -16.12 4.97 9.52
N VAL A 102 -14.86 4.53 9.57
CA VAL A 102 -13.78 5.09 8.74
C VAL A 102 -13.92 4.64 7.28
N LYS A 103 -14.41 5.55 6.43
CA LYS A 103 -14.31 5.44 4.97
C LYS A 103 -13.06 6.19 4.49
N ILE A 104 -12.00 5.47 4.13
CA ILE A 104 -10.76 6.10 3.63
C ILE A 104 -11.02 6.95 2.37
N ASN A 105 -11.99 6.58 1.53
CA ASN A 105 -12.34 7.25 0.26
C ASN A 105 -13.06 8.61 0.38
N ASP A 106 -13.24 9.17 1.57
CA ASP A 106 -13.82 10.50 1.73
C ASP A 106 -12.78 11.64 1.61
N ARG A 107 -13.09 12.88 2.05
CA ARG A 107 -12.12 14.01 2.01
C ARG A 107 -10.78 13.66 2.69
N LEU A 108 -9.68 14.19 2.16
CA LEU A 108 -8.35 14.06 2.76
C LEU A 108 -8.36 14.80 4.10
N SER A 109 -8.28 14.04 5.20
CA SER A 109 -8.18 14.56 6.55
C SER A 109 -6.76 14.27 7.10
N PRO A 110 -6.27 15.03 8.10
CA PRO A 110 -4.96 14.81 8.68
C PRO A 110 -4.74 13.37 9.17
N GLU A 111 -5.79 12.73 9.69
CA GLU A 111 -5.77 11.34 10.16
C GLU A 111 -5.52 10.37 9.00
N ARG A 112 -6.17 10.59 7.85
CA ARG A 112 -5.99 9.74 6.65
C ARG A 112 -4.63 9.91 6.03
N PHE A 113 -4.15 11.17 5.98
CA PHE A 113 -2.82 11.45 5.51
C PHE A 113 -1.78 10.75 6.39
N SER A 114 -1.91 10.85 7.72
CA SER A 114 -1.05 10.15 8.68
C SER A 114 -1.09 8.63 8.48
N PHE A 115 -2.28 8.05 8.28
CA PHE A 115 -2.46 6.61 8.03
C PHE A 115 -1.77 6.15 6.75
N ILE A 116 -1.95 6.89 5.65
CA ILE A 116 -1.30 6.56 4.36
C ILE A 116 0.21 6.72 4.51
N LEU A 117 0.68 7.80 5.13
CA LEU A 117 2.09 8.10 5.34
C LEU A 117 2.79 6.98 6.11
N ILE A 118 2.29 6.62 7.30
CA ILE A 118 2.93 5.58 8.13
C ILE A 118 2.91 4.21 7.44
N SER A 119 1.86 3.94 6.67
CA SER A 119 1.72 2.71 5.90
C SER A 119 2.73 2.61 4.75
N VAL A 120 2.86 3.67 3.96
CA VAL A 120 3.80 3.75 2.83
C VAL A 120 5.23 3.66 3.36
N VAL A 121 5.59 4.47 4.36
CA VAL A 121 6.94 4.47 4.96
C VAL A 121 7.29 3.07 5.46
N THR A 122 6.39 2.42 6.21
CA THR A 122 6.67 1.09 6.75
C THR A 122 6.88 0.06 5.63
N HIS A 123 6.03 0.08 4.60
CA HIS A 123 6.14 -0.84 3.49
C HIS A 123 7.47 -0.69 2.74
N HIS A 124 7.81 0.54 2.34
CA HIS A 124 9.02 0.83 1.57
C HIS A 124 10.29 0.58 2.39
N LEU A 125 10.27 0.89 3.69
CA LEU A 125 11.39 0.60 4.58
C LEU A 125 11.67 -0.91 4.63
N ILE A 126 10.64 -1.73 4.85
CA ILE A 126 10.79 -3.20 4.88
C ILE A 126 11.25 -3.72 3.51
N LEU A 127 10.66 -3.21 2.44
CA LEU A 127 11.00 -3.61 1.07
C LEU A 127 12.49 -3.41 0.79
N TYR A 128 13.01 -2.19 0.98
CA TYR A 128 14.40 -1.89 0.65
C TYR A 128 15.41 -2.45 1.64
N LEU A 129 15.03 -2.67 2.90
CA LEU A 129 15.86 -3.41 3.84
C LEU A 129 16.10 -4.84 3.36
N LEU A 130 15.08 -5.49 2.79
CA LEU A 130 15.18 -6.85 2.26
C LEU A 130 15.86 -6.91 0.89
N GLU A 131 15.62 -5.93 0.02
CA GLU A 131 16.20 -5.89 -1.32
C GLU A 131 17.72 -5.65 -1.28
N VAL A 132 18.18 -4.73 -0.42
CA VAL A 132 19.62 -4.40 -0.32
C VAL A 132 20.35 -5.35 0.62
N PHE A 133 19.71 -5.75 1.73
CA PHE A 133 20.22 -6.68 2.75
C PHE A 133 21.69 -6.47 3.15
N ARG A 134 22.14 -5.21 3.19
CA ARG A 134 23.53 -4.83 3.53
C ARG A 134 23.53 -3.62 4.44
N PHE A 135 24.02 -3.79 5.66
CA PHE A 135 24.09 -2.71 6.66
C PHE A 135 25.00 -1.54 6.26
N SER A 136 26.01 -1.79 5.42
CA SER A 136 26.89 -0.73 4.91
C SER A 136 26.18 0.31 4.06
N LEU A 137 25.02 -0.04 3.47
CA LEU A 137 24.23 0.80 2.57
C LEU A 137 22.93 1.31 3.24
N ILE A 138 22.90 1.35 4.58
CA ILE A 138 21.68 1.73 5.32
C ILE A 138 21.23 3.16 5.02
N LEU A 139 22.17 4.08 4.79
CA LEU A 139 21.85 5.46 4.40
C LEU A 139 21.19 5.51 3.01
N ASP A 140 21.66 4.69 2.06
CA ASP A 140 21.05 4.59 0.73
C ASP A 140 19.64 4.01 0.82
N VAL A 141 19.42 3.00 1.66
CA VAL A 141 18.09 2.44 1.94
C VAL A 141 17.14 3.51 2.49
N LEU A 142 17.60 4.31 3.46
CA LEU A 142 16.78 5.37 4.05
C LEU A 142 16.44 6.47 3.04
N LEU A 143 17.42 6.90 2.24
CA LEU A 143 17.23 7.93 1.22
C LEU A 143 16.30 7.44 0.10
N ARG A 144 16.48 6.20 -0.37
CA ARG A 144 15.61 5.58 -1.37
C ARG A 144 14.18 5.44 -0.82
N THR A 145 14.04 5.00 0.44
CA THR A 145 12.75 4.92 1.12
C THR A 145 12.05 6.27 1.18
N LEU A 146 12.76 7.33 1.61
CA LEU A 146 12.19 8.67 1.74
C LEU A 146 11.69 9.20 0.40
N LEU A 147 12.54 9.15 -0.63
CA LEU A 147 12.20 9.68 -1.95
C LEU A 147 11.04 8.92 -2.59
N THR A 148 11.08 7.59 -2.58
CA THR A 148 10.03 6.75 -3.16
C THR A 148 8.72 6.82 -2.38
N THR A 149 8.77 7.05 -1.06
CA THR A 149 7.59 7.33 -0.24
C THR A 149 6.89 8.59 -0.73
N ILE A 150 7.62 9.68 -0.98
CA ILE A 150 7.02 10.95 -1.42
C ILE A 150 6.22 10.74 -2.72
N PHE A 151 6.82 10.11 -3.73
CA PHE A 151 6.15 9.85 -5.00
C PHE A 151 4.97 8.88 -4.87
N THR A 152 5.14 7.80 -4.10
CA THR A 152 4.07 6.83 -3.87
C THR A 152 2.90 7.48 -3.14
N LEU A 153 3.18 8.35 -2.16
CA LEU A 153 2.15 9.05 -1.39
C LEU A 153 1.34 10.00 -2.26
N ILE A 154 2.00 10.78 -3.13
CA ILE A 154 1.33 11.66 -4.10
C ILE A 154 0.39 10.84 -5.00
N LEU A 155 0.88 9.74 -5.57
CA LEU A 155 0.08 8.85 -6.42
C LEU A 155 -1.07 8.20 -5.66
N CYS A 156 -0.84 7.76 -4.42
CA CYS A 156 -1.89 7.20 -3.57
C CYS A 156 -3.04 8.20 -3.36
N ILE A 157 -2.72 9.47 -3.07
CA ILE A 157 -3.71 10.52 -2.89
C ILE A 157 -4.48 10.76 -4.20
N ILE A 158 -3.79 10.89 -5.33
CA ILE A 158 -4.42 11.09 -6.65
C ILE A 158 -5.39 9.95 -6.96
N ILE A 159 -4.97 8.69 -6.77
CA ILE A 159 -5.79 7.51 -7.04
C ILE A 159 -7.03 7.48 -6.10
N ILE A 160 -6.87 7.81 -4.82
CA ILE A 160 -8.01 7.88 -3.88
C ILE A 160 -9.03 8.92 -4.34
N TYR A 161 -8.59 10.10 -4.79
CA TYR A 161 -9.48 11.13 -5.32
C TYR A 161 -10.15 10.73 -6.63
N LEU A 162 -9.45 10.01 -7.52
CA LEU A 162 -10.00 9.51 -8.78
C LEU A 162 -11.06 8.42 -8.56
N ILE A 163 -10.84 7.53 -7.59
CA ILE A 163 -11.77 6.43 -7.26
C ILE A 163 -12.99 6.94 -6.47
N LYS A 164 -12.92 8.13 -5.85
CA LYS A 164 -14.06 8.70 -5.14
C LYS A 164 -15.20 8.92 -6.14
N PRO A 165 -16.36 8.26 -5.98
CA PRO A 165 -17.51 8.54 -6.83
C PRO A 165 -17.85 10.02 -6.64
N GLY A 166 -17.89 10.76 -7.75
CA GLY A 166 -18.37 12.14 -7.76
C GLY A 166 -19.72 12.16 -7.07
N LYS A 167 -19.87 13.01 -6.06
CA LYS A 167 -21.20 13.29 -5.50
C LYS A 167 -22.02 13.87 -6.66
N GLN A 168 -22.94 13.08 -7.20
CA GLN A 168 -24.16 13.61 -7.79
C GLN A 168 -25.09 14.00 -6.64
#